data_AF-A0A941A1P2-F1
#
_entry.id   AF-A0A941A1P2-F1
#
_cell.length_a   1.000
_cell.length_b   1.000
_cell.length_c   1.000
_cell.angle_alpha   90.00
_cell.angle_beta   90.00
_cell.angle_gamma   90.00
#
_symmetry.space_group_name_H-M   'P 1'
#
loop_
_entity.id
_entity.type
_entity.pdbx_description
1 polymer ?
#
loop_
_entity_poly.entity_id
_entity_poly.type
_entity_poly.pdbx_seq_one_letter_code
_entity_poly.pdbx_strand_id
1 'polypeptide(L)' 'VVQDFIVGEERTGPPFGVLFALNMLVGTDGGDTYTESDVRGWMAEAGLPRVAKRDTPFGTTVIVGRRAAHHAS' A
#
# COMPACT_ATOMS: atom_id res chain seq x y z
N VAL A 1 8.06 -4.88 1.90
CA VAL A 1 7.88 -3.73 0.97
C VAL A 1 6.61 -3.99 0.20
N VAL A 2 5.79 -2.98 -0.02
CA VAL A 2 4.61 -3.03 -0.91
C VAL A 2 4.84 -2.00 -2.01
N GLN A 3 4.58 -2.37 -3.26
CA GLN A 3 4.57 -1.46 -4.40
C GLN A 3 3.25 -1.67 -5.14
N ASP A 4 2.44 -0.62 -5.23
CA ASP A 4 1.09 -0.72 -5.79
C ASP A 4 0.57 0.63 -6.31
N PHE A 5 -0.58 0.62 -6.98
CA PHE A 5 -1.38 1.80 -7.29
C PHE A 5 -2.18 2.22 -6.05
N ILE A 6 -1.52 2.95 -5.16
CA ILE A 6 -2.15 3.43 -3.92
C ILE A 6 -3.22 4.48 -4.24
N VAL A 7 -4.45 4.19 -3.80
CA VAL A 7 -5.60 5.10 -3.93
C VAL A 7 -5.76 5.97 -2.67
N GLY A 8 -6.40 7.12 -2.82
CA GLY A 8 -6.79 7.98 -1.70
C GLY A 8 -7.79 7.28 -0.79
N GLU A 9 -7.95 7.81 0.43
CA GLU A 9 -8.82 7.19 1.44
C GLU A 9 -10.30 7.16 1.01
N GLU A 10 -10.74 8.15 0.22
CA GLU A 10 -12.08 8.18 -0.35
C GLU A 10 -12.24 7.20 -1.53
N ARG A 11 -11.15 6.57 -1.98
CA ARG A 11 -11.09 5.63 -3.12
C ARG A 11 -11.68 6.19 -4.43
N THR A 12 -11.58 7.50 -4.62
CA THR A 12 -12.05 8.21 -5.83
C THR A 12 -10.91 8.72 -6.73
N GLY A 13 -9.66 8.55 -6.30
CA GLY A 13 -8.50 8.85 -7.11
C GLY A 13 -7.22 8.23 -6.53
N PRO A 14 -6.11 8.21 -7.29
CA PRO A 14 -5.99 8.67 -8.69
C PRO A 14 -6.82 7.81 -9.67
N PRO A 15 -7.30 8.38 -10.80
CA PRO A 15 -8.24 7.69 -11.69
C PRO A 15 -7.73 6.33 -12.19
N PHE A 16 -6.44 6.22 -12.48
CA PHE A 16 -5.86 4.95 -12.94
C PHE A 16 -5.96 3.86 -11.86
N GLY A 17 -5.61 4.16 -10.61
CA GLY A 17 -5.69 3.19 -9.51
C GLY A 17 -7.13 2.72 -9.28
N VAL A 18 -8.08 3.66 -9.26
CA VAL A 18 -9.51 3.34 -9.11
C VAL A 18 -10.02 2.46 -10.24
N LEU A 19 -9.63 2.73 -11.49
CA LEU A 19 -9.99 1.88 -12.62
C LEU A 19 -9.28 0.52 -12.58
N PHE A 20 -8.03 0.49 -12.11
CA PHE A 20 -7.24 -0.73 -11.98
C PHE A 20 -7.84 -1.71 -10.96
N ALA A 21 -8.57 -1.23 -9.94
CA ALA A 21 -9.33 -2.06 -9.03
C ALA A 21 -10.29 -3.03 -9.76
N LEU A 22 -10.86 -2.63 -10.90
CA LEU A 22 -11.70 -3.50 -11.72
C LEU A 22 -10.92 -4.67 -12.31
N ASN A 23 -9.65 -4.45 -12.70
CA ASN A 23 -8.78 -5.53 -13.16
C ASN A 23 -8.46 -6.50 -12.03
N MET A 24 -8.31 -6.01 -10.79
CA MET A 24 -8.08 -6.88 -9.63
C MET A 24 -9.32 -7.70 -9.29
N LEU A 25 -10.50 -7.06 -9.29
CA LEU A 25 -11.78 -7.73 -9.05
C LEU A 25 -12.05 -8.86 -10.05
N VAL A 26 -11.75 -8.64 -11.33
CA VAL A 26 -12.02 -9.63 -12.40
C VAL A 26 -10.88 -10.64 -12.54
N GLY A 27 -9.64 -10.20 -12.34
CA GLY A 27 -8.43 -10.97 -12.63
C GLY A 27 -7.89 -11.77 -11.46
N THR A 28 -8.41 -11.59 -10.24
CA THR A 28 -7.93 -12.24 -9.03
C THR A 28 -9.08 -12.68 -8.13
N ASP A 29 -8.83 -13.62 -7.23
CA ASP A 29 -9.80 -14.03 -6.21
C ASP A 29 -9.79 -13.02 -5.05
N GLY A 30 -10.69 -12.03 -5.12
CA GLY A 30 -10.90 -11.05 -4.04
C GLY A 30 -9.89 -9.89 -3.97
N GLY A 31 -9.12 -9.62 -5.02
CA GLY A 31 -8.20 -8.49 -5.06
C GLY A 31 -8.87 -7.13 -5.27
N ASP A 32 -8.19 -6.07 -4.84
CA ASP A 32 -8.60 -4.67 -4.95
C ASP A 32 -7.34 -3.78 -5.06
N THR A 33 -7.51 -2.46 -5.19
CA THR A 33 -6.49 -1.46 -4.86
C THR A 33 -6.68 -0.93 -3.45
N TYR A 34 -5.60 -0.50 -2.82
CA TYR A 34 -5.60 -0.21 -1.39
C TYR A 34 -5.12 1.20 -1.06
N THR A 35 -5.59 1.71 0.07
CA THR A 35 -5.17 3.02 0.56
C THR A 35 -3.81 2.95 1.26
N GLU A 36 -3.21 4.09 1.53
CA GLU A 36 -1.99 4.14 2.34
C GLU A 36 -2.26 3.61 3.76
N SER A 37 -3.44 3.89 4.32
CA SER A 37 -3.83 3.42 5.65
C SER A 37 -3.97 1.91 5.72
N ASP A 38 -4.55 1.28 4.69
CA ASP A 38 -4.63 -0.19 4.58
C ASP A 38 -3.23 -0.81 4.68
N VAL A 39 -2.30 -0.34 3.85
CA VAL A 39 -0.93 -0.87 3.80
C VAL A 39 -0.17 -0.59 5.10
N ARG A 40 -0.36 0.58 5.72
CA ARG A 40 0.23 0.90 7.02
C ARG A 40 -0.28 -0.02 8.12
N GLY A 41 -1.58 -0.34 8.11
CA GLY A 41 -2.20 -1.30 9.02
C GLY A 41 -1.53 -2.66 8.94
N TRP A 42 -1.44 -3.23 7.73
CA TRP A 42 -0.79 -4.53 7.52
C TRP A 42 0.68 -4.54 7.95
N MET A 43 1.43 -3.45 7.67
CA MET A 43 2.82 -3.34 8.10
C MET A 43 2.93 -3.33 9.63
N ALA A 44 2.03 -2.64 10.33
CA ALA A 44 2.01 -2.61 11.79
C ALA A 44 1.69 -4.00 12.37
N GLU A 45 0.66 -4.68 11.84
CA GLU A 45 0.28 -6.05 12.22
C GLU A 45 1.43 -7.04 11.97
N ALA A 46 2.20 -6.85 10.91
CA ALA A 46 3.38 -7.66 10.59
C ALA A 46 4.63 -7.33 11.44
N GLY A 47 4.54 -6.42 12.43
CA GLY A 47 5.67 -6.01 13.27
C GLY A 47 6.69 -5.12 12.55
N LEU A 48 6.25 -4.38 11.54
CA LEU A 48 7.04 -3.43 10.75
C LEU A 48 6.54 -1.98 10.95
N PRO A 49 6.49 -1.46 12.19
CA PRO A 49 5.78 -0.22 12.52
C PRO A 49 6.41 1.04 11.92
N ARG A 50 7.66 0.99 11.45
CA ARG A 50 8.35 2.14 10.85
C ARG A 50 8.11 2.17 9.35
N VAL A 51 7.03 2.86 8.94
CA VAL A 51 6.56 2.89 7.56
C VAL A 51 6.91 4.21 6.86
N ALA A 52 7.59 4.11 5.72
CA ALA A 52 7.90 5.23 4.84
C ALA A 52 7.31 5.01 3.45
N LYS A 53 6.77 6.07 2.86
CA LYS A 53 6.20 6.09 1.50
C LYS A 53 7.13 6.81 0.53
N ARG A 54 7.16 6.36 -0.73
CA ARG A 54 7.84 7.00 -1.86
C ARG A 54 7.00 6.84 -3.13
N ASP A 55 6.62 7.95 -3.74
CA ASP A 55 5.95 7.93 -5.03
C ASP A 55 6.96 7.65 -6.15
N THR A 56 6.52 6.96 -7.21
CA THR A 56 7.34 6.65 -8.38
C THR A 56 6.93 7.51 -9.58
N PRO A 57 7.83 7.78 -10.54
CA PRO A 57 7.48 8.53 -11.75
C PRO A 57 6.42 7.85 -12.64
N PHE A 58 6.12 6.57 -12.41
CA PHE A 58 5.25 5.75 -13.25
C PHE A 58 3.88 5.49 -12.62
N GLY A 59 3.47 6.28 -11.63
CA GLY A 59 2.12 6.24 -11.05
C GLY A 59 1.89 5.18 -9.97
N THR A 60 2.91 4.37 -9.64
CA THR A 60 2.89 3.49 -8.45
C THR A 60 3.52 4.17 -7.25
N THR A 61 3.26 3.61 -6.07
CA THR A 61 3.82 4.05 -4.79
C THR A 61 4.51 2.88 -4.11
N VAL A 62 5.69 3.13 -3.54
CA VAL A 62 6.43 2.16 -2.73
C VAL A 62 6.27 2.50 -1.25
N ILE A 63 5.78 1.53 -0.46
CA ILE A 63 5.62 1.61 0.98
C ILE A 63 6.56 0.60 1.65
N VAL A 64 7.47 1.12 2.48
CA VAL A 64 8.53 0.35 3.16
C VAL A 64 8.28 0.37 4.66
N GLY A 65 7.80 -0.75 5.20
CA GLY A 65 7.81 -1.02 6.64
C GLY A 65 9.17 -1.57 7.11
N ARG A 66 9.60 -1.17 8.31
CA ARG A 66 10.80 -1.70 8.97
C ARG A 66 10.46 -2.12 10.40
N ARG A 67 11.03 -3.24 10.85
CA ARG A 67 11.00 -3.65 12.27
C ARG A 67 11.59 -2.54 13.12
N ALA A 68 11.10 -2.36 14.35
CA ALA A 68 11.78 -1.56 15.35
C ALA A 68 13.20 -2.12 15.59
N ALA A 69 14.17 -1.25 15.87
CA ALA A 69 15.50 -1.72 16.25
C ALA A 69 15.33 -2.29 17.66
N HIS A 70 15.76 -3.53 17.88
CA HIS A 70 15.92 -3.99 19.25
C HIS A 70 17.02 -3.12 19.87
N HIS A 71 16.66 -2.27 20.82
CA HIS A 71 17.64 -1.78 21.77
C HIS A 71 18.10 -3.00 22.56
N ALA A 72 19.26 -3.55 22.19
CA ALA A 72 19.99 -4.46 23.06
C ALA A 72 20.42 -3.64 24.27
N SER A 73 19.64 -3.74 25.34
CA SER A 73 20.07 -3.46 26.72
C SER A 73 20.98 -4.56 27.20
#